data_AF-A0A6B2T6C6-F1
#
_entry.id   AF-A0A6B2T6C6-F1
#
_cell.length_a   1.000
_cell.length_b   1.000
_cell.length_c   1.000
_cell.angle_alpha   90.00
_cell.angle_beta   90.00
_cell.angle_gamma   90.00
#
_symmetry.space_group_name_H-M   'P 1'
#
loop_
_entity.id
_entity.type
_entity.pdbx_description
1 polymer ?
#
loop_
_entity_poly.entity_id
_entity_poly.type
_entity_poly.pdbx_seq_one_letter_code
_entity_poly.pdbx_strand_id
1 'polypeptide(L)' 'MDSQGTQGGITVQRALELPGLRGGLPEVVAGAERLQRTVRWVHAGEVPNIASLLKGGELLLTTGLGLG' A
#
# COMPACT_ATOMS: atom_id res chain seq x y z
N MET A 1 6.31 -23.82 23.49
CA MET A 1 5.24 -22.88 23.85
C MET A 1 5.86 -21.51 23.70
N ASP A 2 5.87 -21.07 22.45
CA ASP A 2 6.67 -19.96 21.96
C ASP A 2 5.65 -18.98 21.42
N SER A 3 5.45 -17.94 22.22
CA SER A 3 4.44 -16.90 22.10
C SER A 3 4.69 -16.04 20.87
N GLN A 4 4.38 -16.53 19.67
CA GLN A 4 4.31 -15.70 18.47
C GLN A 4 2.89 -15.18 18.26
N GLY A 5 2.47 -14.28 19.14
CA GLY A 5 1.41 -13.33 18.80
C GLY A 5 1.97 -12.39 17.73
N THR A 6 1.36 -12.40 16.55
CA THR A 6 1.58 -11.56 15.35
C THR A 6 2.65 -10.45 15.45
N GLN A 7 3.71 -10.55 14.64
CA GLN A 7 4.56 -9.41 14.23
C GLN A 7 3.75 -8.48 13.27
N GLY A 8 2.59 -8.00 13.74
CA GLY A 8 1.33 -7.93 12.98
C GLY A 8 0.95 -6.62 12.30
N GLY A 9 1.77 -6.17 11.36
CA GLY A 9 1.40 -5.11 10.41
C GLY A 9 1.11 -5.65 9.00
N ILE A 10 0.21 -5.03 8.26
CA ILE A 10 0.06 -5.29 6.83
C ILE A 10 1.19 -4.60 6.06
N THR A 11 2.00 -5.37 5.32
CA THR A 11 3.05 -4.82 4.46
C THR A 11 2.50 -4.48 3.07
N VAL A 12 3.26 -3.73 2.26
CA VAL A 12 2.90 -3.49 0.86
C VAL A 12 2.79 -4.82 0.11
N GLN A 13 3.76 -5.73 0.28
CA GLN A 13 3.69 -7.07 -0.31
C GLN A 13 2.40 -7.79 0.10
N ARG A 14 2.07 -7.78 1.39
CA ARG A 14 0.88 -8.48 1.87
C ARG A 14 -0.42 -7.83 1.36
N ALA A 15 -0.44 -6.52 1.20
CA ALA A 15 -1.56 -5.82 0.59
C ALA A 15 -1.76 -6.26 -0.86
N LEU A 16 -0.70 -6.31 -1.68
CA LEU A 16 -0.76 -6.81 -3.05
C LEU A 16 -1.24 -8.27 -3.15
N GLU A 17 -1.07 -9.05 -2.08
CA GLU A 17 -1.56 -10.42 -1.96
C GLU A 17 -3.03 -10.54 -1.51
N LEU A 18 -3.70 -9.45 -1.15
CA LEU A 18 -5.12 -9.51 -0.80
C LEU A 18 -5.96 -9.87 -2.02
N PRO A 19 -7.00 -10.71 -1.89
CA PRO A 19 -7.82 -11.15 -3.03
C PRO A 19 -8.33 -10.00 -3.91
N GLY A 20 -8.77 -8.90 -3.30
CA GLY A 20 -9.28 -7.73 -4.03
C GLY A 20 -8.21 -7.03 -4.87
N LEU A 21 -6.95 -7.00 -4.42
CA LEU A 21 -5.84 -6.41 -5.18
C LEU A 21 -5.27 -7.42 -6.18
N ARG A 22 -5.04 -8.68 -5.76
CA ARG A 22 -4.55 -9.75 -6.66
C ARG A 22 -5.42 -9.95 -7.89
N GLY A 23 -6.74 -9.82 -7.75
CA GLY A 23 -7.68 -9.94 -8.86
C GLY A 23 -7.44 -8.90 -9.97
N GLY A 24 -6.85 -7.75 -9.62
CA GLY A 24 -6.46 -6.70 -10.56
C GLY A 24 -5.08 -6.91 -11.20
N LEU A 25 -4.38 -8.01 -10.89
CA LEU A 25 -3.04 -8.34 -11.42
C LEU A 25 -2.03 -7.18 -11.28
N PRO A 26 -1.75 -6.71 -10.05
CA PRO A 26 -0.96 -5.51 -9.84
C PRO A 26 0.50 -5.71 -10.25
N GLU A 27 1.07 -4.68 -10.88
CA GLU A 27 2.48 -4.63 -11.28
C GLU A 27 3.27 -3.65 -10.40
N VAL A 28 4.46 -4.06 -9.97
CA VAL A 28 5.37 -3.18 -9.23
C VAL A 28 6.32 -2.51 -10.21
N VAL A 29 5.98 -1.28 -10.59
CA VAL A 29 6.78 -0.48 -11.54
C VAL A 29 7.96 0.25 -10.89
N ALA A 30 7.98 0.37 -9.55
CA ALA A 30 9.04 1.03 -8.79
C ALA A 30 9.13 0.53 -7.34
N GLY A 31 10.31 0.64 -6.72
CA GLY A 31 10.49 0.44 -5.27
C GLY A 31 10.32 -1.02 -4.80
N ALA A 32 10.61 -2.00 -5.66
CA ALA A 32 10.49 -3.42 -5.35
C ALA A 32 11.29 -3.85 -4.10
N GLU A 33 12.39 -3.16 -3.80
CA GLU A 33 13.22 -3.39 -2.61
C GLU A 33 12.55 -2.96 -1.30
N ARG A 34 11.39 -2.28 -1.37
CA ARG A 34 10.68 -1.69 -0.21
C ARG A 34 9.33 -2.33 0.08
N LEU A 35 8.98 -3.44 -0.56
CA LEU A 35 7.66 -4.07 -0.38
C LEU A 35 7.38 -4.58 1.05
N GLN A 36 8.43 -4.77 1.86
CA GLN A 36 8.31 -5.14 3.27
C GLN A 36 7.92 -3.98 4.20
N ARG A 37 7.77 -2.76 3.67
CA ARG A 37 7.34 -1.60 4.47
C ARG A 37 5.91 -1.80 4.97
N THR A 38 5.69 -1.51 6.25
CA THR A 38 4.38 -1.55 6.88
C THR A 38 3.49 -0.43 6.37
N VAL A 39 2.26 -0.78 6.00
CA VAL A 39 1.16 0.12 5.70
C VAL A 39 0.40 0.39 7.01
N ARG A 40 0.23 1.67 7.33
CA ARG A 40 -0.46 2.15 8.54
C ARG A 40 -1.89 2.56 8.26
N TRP A 41 -2.13 3.12 7.07
CA TRP A 41 -3.41 3.66 6.64
C TRP A 41 -3.63 3.41 5.16
N VAL A 42 -4.89 3.27 4.76
CA VAL A 42 -5.30 3.13 3.36
C VAL A 42 -6.23 4.28 3.02
N HIS A 43 -5.97 4.90 1.87
CA HIS A 43 -6.83 5.94 1.30
C HIS A 43 -7.31 5.47 -0.08
N ALA A 44 -8.59 5.64 -0.36
CA ALA A 44 -9.17 5.40 -1.67
C ALA A 44 -9.90 6.67 -2.11
N GLY A 45 -9.45 7.28 -3.20
CA GLY A 45 -10.08 8.49 -3.73
C GLY A 45 -9.12 9.43 -4.44
N GLU A 46 -9.70 10.33 -5.25
CA GLU A 46 -8.96 11.28 -6.07
C GLU A 46 -9.07 12.69 -5.49
N VAL A 47 -7.92 13.32 -5.27
CA VAL A 47 -7.81 14.73 -4.84
C VAL A 47 -6.66 15.38 -5.60
N PRO A 48 -6.81 16.62 -6.09
CA PRO A 48 -5.69 17.36 -6.68
C PRO A 48 -4.53 17.49 -5.69
N ASN A 49 -3.29 17.26 -6.17
CA ASN A 49 -2.07 17.36 -5.35
C ASN A 49 -2.09 16.47 -4.09
N ILE A 50 -2.67 15.27 -4.18
CA ILE A 50 -2.74 14.31 -3.07
C ILE A 50 -1.37 13.99 -2.45
N ALA A 51 -0.30 14.03 -3.26
CA ALA A 51 1.06 13.80 -2.79
C ALA A 51 1.48 14.73 -1.64
N SER A 52 1.01 15.98 -1.64
CA SER A 52 1.34 16.95 -0.58
C SER A 52 0.63 16.67 0.75
N LEU A 53 -0.37 15.80 0.76
CA LEU A 53 -1.12 15.42 1.97
C LEU A 53 -0.54 14.17 2.65
N LEU A 54 0.29 13.41 1.93
CA LEU A 54 0.85 12.15 2.42
C LEU A 54 2.02 12.42 3.37
N LYS A 55 2.02 11.72 4.52
CA LYS A 55 3.06 11.81 5.55
C LYS A 55 3.96 10.57 5.58
N GLY A 56 3.54 9.50 4.92
CA GLY A 56 4.32 8.28 4.70
C GLY A 56 3.83 7.09 5.52
N GLY A 57 4.04 5.89 4.96
CA GLY A 57 3.45 4.65 5.50
C GLY A 57 1.96 4.50 5.13
N GLU A 58 1.49 5.26 4.16
CA GLU A 58 0.13 5.22 3.63
C GLU A 58 0.12 4.42 2.32
N LEU A 59 -0.96 3.65 2.10
CA LEU A 59 -1.28 3.02 0.82
C LEU A 59 -2.41 3.83 0.17
N LEU A 60 -2.11 4.43 -0.99
CA LEU A 60 -3.08 5.18 -1.76
C LEU A 60 -3.59 4.32 -2.94
N LEU A 61 -4.90 4.17 -3.04
CA LEU A 61 -5.60 3.59 -4.18
C LEU A 61 -6.25 4.73 -4.98
N THR A 62 -5.79 4.90 -6.20
CA THR A 62 -6.09 6.06 -7.06
C THR A 62 -6.18 5.62 -8.51
N THR A 63 -6.93 6.34 -9.34
CA THR A 63 -6.95 6.11 -10.80
C THR A 63 -5.86 6.88 -11.53
N GLY A 64 -5.05 7.66 -10.79
CA GLY A 64 -3.92 8.42 -11.33
C GLY A 64 -4.30 9.78 -11.89
N LEU A 65 -5.50 10.30 -11.59
CA LEU A 65 -5.90 11.62 -12.04
C LEU A 65 -5.11 12.69 -11.28
N GLY A 66 -4.29 13.46 -12.00
CA GLY A 66 -3.46 14.51 -11.41
C GLY A 66 -2.15 14.02 -10.77
N LEU A 67 -1.73 12.77 -11.05
CA LEU A 67 -0.36 12.33 -10.81
C LEU A 67 0.51 12.78 -11.99
N GLY A 68 1.02 14.01 -11.92
CA GLY A 68 1.82 14.67 -12.97
C GLY A 68 2.04 16.13 -12.64
#